data_AF-A0A5C1B9J4-F1
#
_entry.id   AF-A0A5C1B9J4-F1
#
_cell.length_a   1.000
_cell.length_b   1.000
_cell.length_c   1.000
_cell.angle_alpha   90.00
_cell.angle_beta   90.00
_cell.angle_gamma   90.00
#
_symmetry.space_group_name_H-M   'P 1'
#
loop_
_entity.id
_entity.type
_entity.pdbx_description
1 polymer ?
#
loop_
_entity_poly.entity_id
_entity_poly.type
_entity_poly.pdbx_seq_one_letter_code
_entity_poly.pdbx_strand_id
1 'polypeptide(L)' 'MNEALAAQRRGDTDTLVLQALVRKLVAKGVLTQDDVRSLLFDAAKQMNEVGSEQTDQAAWCMVDQDLAPAFLREG' A
#
# COMPACT_ATOMS: atom_id res chain seq x y z
N MET A 1 24.37 -16.52 1.90
CA MET A 1 23.63 -15.72 2.91
C MET A 1 23.50 -14.23 2.56
N ASN A 2 23.85 -13.75 1.35
CA ASN A 2 23.87 -12.31 1.04
C ASN A 2 22.74 -11.81 0.11
N GLU A 3 22.14 -12.71 -0.68
CA GLU A 3 21.13 -12.34 -1.69
C GLU A 3 19.76 -12.00 -1.09
N ALA A 4 19.35 -12.71 -0.02
CA ALA A 4 18.08 -12.44 0.66
C ALA A 4 18.02 -11.04 1.30
N LEU A 5 19.15 -10.53 1.79
CA LEU A 5 19.25 -9.17 2.36
C LEU A 5 19.20 -8.10 1.28
N ALA A 6 19.80 -8.37 0.11
CA ALA A 6 19.76 -7.46 -1.03
C ALA A 6 18.36 -7.36 -1.65
N ALA A 7 17.63 -8.49 -1.72
CA ALA A 7 16.24 -8.53 -2.17
C ALA A 7 15.30 -7.77 -1.22
N GLN A 8 15.47 -7.95 0.09
CA GLN A 8 14.72 -7.19 1.12
C GLN A 8 14.96 -5.68 0.99
N ARG A 9 16.23 -5.24 0.98
CA ARG A 9 16.56 -3.81 0.84
C ARG A 9 16.04 -3.17 -0.45
N ARG A 10 15.99 -3.94 -1.54
CA ARG A 10 15.40 -3.46 -2.81
C ARG A 10 13.88 -3.27 -2.65
N GLY A 11 13.18 -4.27 -2.10
CA GLY A 11 11.76 -4.17 -1.78
C GLY A 11 11.42 -2.97 -0.89
N ASP A 12 12.21 -2.73 0.18
CA ASP A 12 12.07 -1.55 1.03
C ASP A 12 12.22 -0.23 0.25
N THR A 13 13.17 -0.18 -0.69
CA THR A 13 13.41 1.03 -1.49
C THR A 13 12.25 1.31 -2.44
N ASP A 14 11.77 0.29 -3.14
CA ASP A 14 10.62 0.40 -4.06
C ASP A 14 9.36 0.86 -3.31
N THR A 15 9.10 0.30 -2.11
CA THR A 15 7.98 0.70 -1.27
C THR A 15 8.10 2.15 -0.79
N LEU A 16 9.28 2.60 -0.36
CA LEU A 16 9.50 3.99 0.07
C LEU A 16 9.31 4.99 -1.08
N VAL A 17 9.78 4.66 -2.28
CA VAL A 17 9.59 5.50 -3.47
C VAL A 17 8.11 5.61 -3.82
N LEU A 18 7.37 4.49 -3.77
CA LEU A 18 5.94 4.47 -4.04
C LEU A 18 5.15 5.31 -3.02
N GLN A 19 5.48 5.19 -1.72
CA GLN A 19 4.88 6.02 -0.66
C GLN A 19 5.11 7.51 -0.92
N ALA A 20 6.35 7.91 -1.23
CA ALA A 20 6.68 9.30 -1.53
C ALA A 20 5.94 9.82 -2.79
N LEU A 21 5.81 8.98 -3.81
CA LEU A 21 5.08 9.32 -5.03
C LEU A 21 3.59 9.58 -4.75
N VAL A 22 2.92 8.65 -4.04
CA VAL A 22 1.51 8.78 -3.68
C VAL A 22 1.27 10.05 -2.86
N ARG A 23 2.09 10.31 -1.84
CA ARG A 23 2.01 11.54 -1.04
C ARG A 23 2.15 12.79 -1.90
N LYS A 24 3.08 12.78 -2.87
CA LYS A 24 3.29 13.92 -3.77
C LYS A 24 2.11 14.13 -4.73
N LEU A 25 1.43 13.07 -5.16
CA LEU A 25 0.22 13.17 -5.97
C LEU A 25 -0.95 13.74 -5.17
N VAL A 26 -1.08 13.34 -3.89
CA VAL A 26 -2.07 13.90 -2.97
C VAL A 26 -1.80 15.37 -2.68
N ALA A 27 -0.56 15.74 -2.36
CA ALA A 27 -0.17 17.12 -2.11
C ALA A 27 -0.37 18.02 -3.34
N LYS A 28 -0.28 17.47 -4.56
CA LYS A 28 -0.56 18.17 -5.81
C LYS A 28 -2.05 18.23 -6.16
N GLY A 29 -2.92 17.57 -5.40
CA GLY A 29 -4.35 17.48 -5.67
C GLY A 29 -4.73 16.62 -6.88
N VAL A 30 -3.81 15.78 -7.37
CA VAL A 30 -4.08 14.84 -8.48
C VAL A 30 -4.90 13.65 -8.00
N LEU A 31 -4.67 13.23 -6.75
CA LEU A 31 -5.44 12.21 -6.05
C LEU A 31 -5.95 12.80 -4.74
N THR A 32 -7.17 12.47 -4.34
CA THR A 32 -7.64 12.71 -2.97
C THR A 32 -7.20 11.56 -2.05
N GLN A 33 -7.28 11.77 -0.73
CA GLN A 33 -7.05 10.68 0.21
C GLN A 33 -8.07 9.53 0.04
N ASP A 34 -9.28 9.85 -0.41
CA ASP A 34 -10.33 8.86 -0.67
C ASP A 34 -9.98 8.02 -1.91
N ASP A 35 -9.51 8.66 -2.98
CA ASP A 35 -9.02 7.95 -4.17
C ASP A 35 -7.88 6.99 -3.82
N VAL A 36 -6.95 7.41 -2.97
CA VAL A 36 -5.86 6.54 -2.50
C VAL A 36 -6.40 5.36 -1.70
N ARG A 37 -7.34 5.59 -0.79
CA ARG A 37 -7.98 4.49 -0.02
C ARG A 37 -8.70 3.50 -0.93
N SER A 38 -9.41 3.99 -1.95
CA SER A 38 -10.10 3.17 -2.95
C SER A 38 -9.13 2.33 -3.78
N LEU A 39 -8.02 2.94 -4.26
CA LEU A 39 -6.97 2.21 -4.99
C LEU A 39 -6.29 1.15 -4.14
N LEU A 40 -6.01 1.45 -2.87
CA LEU A 40 -5.44 0.48 -1.93
C LEU A 40 -6.42 -0.66 -1.64
N PHE A 41 -7.72 -0.37 -1.59
CA PHE A 41 -8.76 -1.37 -1.44
C PHE A 41 -8.85 -2.30 -2.64
N ASP A 42 -8.84 -1.77 -3.86
CA ASP A 42 -8.79 -2.59 -5.08
C ASP A 42 -7.55 -3.48 -5.13
N ALA A 43 -6.38 -2.94 -4.74
CA ALA A 43 -5.15 -3.71 -4.65
C ALA A 43 -5.25 -4.81 -3.58
N ALA A 44 -5.75 -4.48 -2.39
CA ALA A 44 -5.97 -5.44 -1.32
C ALA A 44 -6.95 -6.54 -1.78
N LYS A 45 -8.08 -6.20 -2.40
CA LYS A 45 -9.01 -7.21 -2.95
C LYS A 45 -8.37 -8.20 -3.92
N GLN A 46 -7.38 -7.75 -4.70
CA GLN A 46 -6.66 -8.59 -5.64
C GLN A 46 -5.53 -9.41 -5.00
N MET A 47 -5.14 -9.10 -3.75
CA MET A 47 -4.32 -9.97 -2.92
C MET A 47 -5.18 -11.17 -2.49
N ASN A 48 -5.46 -12.07 -3.43
CA ASN A 48 -6.13 -13.32 -3.10
C ASN A 48 -5.12 -14.21 -2.37
N GLU A 49 -5.05 -14.03 -1.04
CA GLU A 49 -4.24 -14.86 -0.16
C GLU A 49 -4.69 -16.32 -0.33
N VAL A 50 -3.75 -17.20 -0.66
CA VAL A 50 -4.03 -18.59 -1.03
C VAL A 50 -4.77 -19.29 0.13
N GLY A 51 -6.07 -19.56 -0.04
CA GLY A 51 -6.86 -20.43 0.84
C GLY A 51 -8.13 -19.84 1.46
N SER A 52 -8.49 -18.57 1.21
CA SER A 52 -9.82 -18.02 1.55
C SER A 52 -10.18 -16.85 0.65
N GLU A 53 -11.47 -16.63 0.40
CA GLU A 53 -11.93 -15.45 -0.33
C GLU A 53 -11.61 -14.19 0.49
N GLN A 54 -10.74 -13.34 -0.07
CA GLN A 54 -10.49 -11.99 0.40
C GLN A 54 -11.82 -11.22 0.40
N THR A 55 -12.46 -11.12 1.58
CA THR A 55 -13.73 -10.39 1.71
C THR A 55 -13.50 -8.88 1.62
N ASP A 56 -14.50 -8.13 1.15
CA ASP A 56 -14.45 -6.66 1.14
C ASP A 56 -14.13 -6.10 2.54
N GLN A 57 -14.65 -6.73 3.59
CA GLN A 57 -14.37 -6.30 4.96
C GLN A 57 -12.90 -6.54 5.36
N ALA A 58 -12.32 -7.67 4.97
CA ALA A 58 -10.90 -7.95 5.22
C ALA A 58 -9.98 -7.00 4.44
N ALA A 59 -10.30 -6.73 3.17
CA ALA A 59 -9.56 -5.78 2.36
C ALA A 59 -9.61 -4.36 2.96
N TRP A 60 -10.79 -3.88 3.38
CA TRP A 60 -10.89 -2.59 4.08
C TRP A 60 -10.14 -2.55 5.41
N CYS A 61 -10.15 -3.65 6.16
CA CYS A 61 -9.40 -3.78 7.40
C CYS A 61 -7.89 -3.62 7.17
N MET A 62 -7.34 -4.28 6.15
CA MET A 62 -5.94 -4.13 5.73
C MET A 62 -5.62 -2.71 5.24
N VAL A 63 -6.55 -2.09 4.51
CA VAL A 63 -6.38 -0.69 4.07
C VAL A 63 -6.28 0.23 5.26
N ASP A 64 -7.17 0.13 6.24
CA ASP A 64 -7.21 1.05 7.37
C ASP A 64 -6.03 0.84 8.35
N GLN A 65 -5.67 -0.42 8.61
CA GLN A 65 -4.66 -0.76 9.62
C GLN A 65 -3.22 -0.67 9.11
N ASP A 66 -2.96 -1.06 7.86
CA ASP A 66 -1.61 -1.25 7.35
C ASP A 66 -1.29 -0.28 6.20
N LEU A 67 -2.14 -0.24 5.16
CA LEU A 67 -1.81 0.45 3.92
C LEU A 67 -1.99 1.97 4.04
N ALA A 68 -3.15 2.44 4.48
CA ALA A 68 -3.42 3.88 4.61
C ALA A 68 -2.41 4.56 5.55
N PRO A 69 -2.03 4.00 6.72
CA PRO A 69 -0.96 4.57 7.53
C PRO A 69 0.39 4.62 6.81
N ALA A 70 0.74 3.62 6.01
CA ALA A 70 2.01 3.63 5.26
C ALA A 70 2.03 4.72 4.16
N PHE A 71 0.92 4.89 3.44
CA PHE A 71 0.85 5.80 2.28
C PHE A 71 0.41 7.22 2.63
N LEU A 72 -0.43 7.43 3.65
CA LEU A 72 -1.08 8.70 3.96
C LEU A 72 -0.62 9.35 5.29
N ARG A 73 0.05 8.63 6.19
CA ARG A 73 0.59 9.26 7.42
C ARG A 73 1.76 10.16 7.05
N GLU A 74 1.65 11.45 7.38
CA GLU A 74 2.81 12.35 7.36
C GLU A 74 3.78 11.88 8.46
N GLY A 75 5.04 11.66 8.07
CA GLY A 75 6.12 11.35 9.00
C GLY A 75 6.60 12.61 9.70
#